data_AF-A0A651EFA3-F1
#
_entry.id   AF-A0A651EFA3-F1
#
_cell.length_a   1.000
_cell.length_b   1.000
_cell.length_c   1.000
_cell.angle_alpha   90.00
_cell.angle_beta   90.00
_cell.angle_gamma   90.00
#
_symmetry.space_group_name_H-M   'P 1'
#
loop_
_entity.id
_entity.type
_entity.pdbx_description
1 polymer ?
#
loop_
_entity_poly.entity_id
_entity_poly.type
_entity_poly.pdbx_seq_one_letter_code
_entity_poly.pdbx_strand_id
1 'polypeptide(L)'
;RAVGAAPGWPRRAGFLGAWAADWRLSRAEARRLAALRAALESAEPVAAAAQRHGADAARDAALIRAAQGAALPPSLEAEALRGAEAAFPVRAADLAARGVAGGPAMGAALAALREKWIASDFALDRAALLDALEG
;
A
#
# COMPACT_ATOMS: atom_id res chain seq x y z
N ARG A 1 26.10 -5.92 2.74
CA ARG A 1 25.60 -6.63 3.96
C ARG A 1 24.29 -7.28 3.57
N ALA A 2 24.21 -8.61 3.55
CA ALA A 2 22.96 -9.30 3.23
C ALA A 2 21.93 -8.99 4.33
N VAL A 3 20.84 -8.30 3.97
CA VAL A 3 19.73 -8.03 4.87
C VAL A 3 19.06 -9.37 5.14
N GLY A 4 19.04 -9.80 6.41
CA GLY A 4 18.67 -11.15 6.86
C GLY A 4 17.20 -11.57 6.68
N ALA A 5 16.54 -11.13 5.61
CA ALA A 5 15.25 -11.68 5.21
C ALA A 5 15.50 -12.92 4.34
N ALA A 6 15.24 -14.12 4.88
CA ALA A 6 15.31 -15.36 4.10
C ALA A 6 14.59 -15.17 2.74
N PRO A 7 15.21 -15.57 1.61
CA PRO A 7 14.64 -15.29 0.31
C PRO A 7 13.38 -16.14 0.11
N GLY A 8 12.22 -15.51 0.22
CA GLY A 8 10.94 -16.11 -0.15
C GLY A 8 10.83 -16.24 -1.67
N TRP A 9 10.22 -17.33 -2.14
CA TRP A 9 10.03 -17.56 -3.58
C TRP A 9 9.26 -16.42 -4.30
N PRO A 10 8.29 -15.70 -3.69
CA PRO A 10 7.59 -14.59 -4.36
C PRO A 10 8.53 -13.41 -4.66
N ARG A 11 9.47 -13.12 -3.74
CA ARG A 11 10.48 -12.08 -3.93
C ARG A 11 11.42 -12.42 -5.09
N ARG A 12 11.81 -13.69 -5.23
CA ARG A 12 12.60 -14.17 -6.37
C ARG A 12 11.83 -14.07 -7.70
N ALA A 13 10.57 -14.48 -7.71
CA ALA A 13 9.71 -14.39 -8.89
C ALA A 13 9.55 -12.93 -9.36
N GLY A 14 9.28 -12.01 -8.42
CA GLY A 14 9.17 -10.59 -8.72
C GLY A 14 10.47 -9.97 -9.23
N PHE A 15 11.62 -10.32 -8.65
CA PHE A 15 12.93 -9.84 -9.11
C PHE A 15 13.24 -10.29 -10.55
N LEU A 16 12.87 -11.52 -10.92
CA LEU A 16 13.08 -12.05 -12.27
C LEU A 16 12.07 -11.53 -13.30
N GLY A 17 11.05 -10.77 -12.89
CA GLY A 17 9.94 -10.36 -13.76
C GLY A 17 9.07 -11.53 -14.23
N ALA A 18 9.18 -12.70 -13.58
CA ALA A 18 8.42 -13.90 -13.91
C ALA A 18 7.04 -13.81 -13.25
N TRP A 19 6.11 -13.13 -13.91
CA TRP A 19 4.74 -12.95 -13.45
C TRP A 19 3.84 -14.11 -13.86
N ALA A 20 4.17 -15.31 -13.38
CA ALA A 20 3.30 -16.48 -13.14
C ALA A 20 2.15 -16.82 -14.13
N ALA A 21 2.20 -16.44 -15.41
CA ALA A 21 1.09 -16.68 -16.34
C ALA A 21 0.71 -18.16 -16.48
N ASP A 22 1.64 -19.09 -16.22
CA ASP A 22 1.46 -20.54 -16.35
C ASP A 22 1.68 -21.32 -15.03
N TRP A 23 1.80 -20.64 -13.90
CA TRP A 23 2.12 -21.31 -12.63
C TRP A 23 0.86 -21.76 -11.91
N ARG A 24 0.85 -23.01 -11.44
CA ARG A 24 -0.26 -23.59 -10.65
C ARG A 24 -0.24 -23.09 -9.20
N LEU A 25 -0.52 -21.80 -9.02
CA LEU A 25 -0.54 -21.14 -7.72
C LEU A 25 -1.83 -21.42 -6.97
N SER A 26 -1.73 -21.53 -5.64
CA SER A 26 -2.91 -21.39 -4.79
C SER A 26 -3.44 -19.94 -4.85
N ARG A 27 -4.72 -19.76 -4.47
CA ARG A 27 -5.33 -18.42 -4.39
C ARG A 27 -4.55 -17.46 -3.48
N ALA A 28 -4.00 -17.98 -2.38
CA ALA A 28 -3.22 -17.20 -1.44
C ALA A 28 -1.90 -16.71 -2.06
N GLU A 29 -1.23 -17.57 -2.81
CA GLU A 29 0.03 -17.26 -3.49
C GLU A 29 -0.18 -16.27 -4.65
N ALA A 30 -1.22 -16.48 -5.46
CA ALA A 30 -1.59 -15.55 -6.53
C ALA A 30 -1.88 -14.15 -5.97
N ARG A 31 -2.62 -14.05 -4.86
CA ARG A 31 -2.89 -12.78 -4.17
C ARG A 31 -1.60 -12.13 -3.67
N ARG A 32 -0.68 -12.91 -3.09
CA ARG A 32 0.60 -12.38 -2.61
C ARG A 32 1.45 -11.83 -3.75
N LEU A 33 1.54 -12.54 -4.88
CA LEU A 33 2.27 -12.05 -6.05
C LEU A 33 1.63 -10.79 -6.65
N ALA A 34 0.30 -10.74 -6.73
CA ALA A 34 -0.41 -9.57 -7.22
C ALA A 34 -0.15 -8.34 -6.34
N ALA A 35 -0.18 -8.50 -5.01
CA ALA A 35 0.14 -7.43 -4.07
C ALA A 35 1.59 -6.94 -4.21
N LEU A 36 2.55 -7.88 -4.34
CA LEU A 36 3.96 -7.54 -4.58
C LEU A 36 4.14 -6.78 -5.89
N ARG A 37 3.49 -7.23 -6.97
CA ARG A 37 3.55 -6.58 -8.27
C ARG A 37 3.03 -5.14 -8.20
N ALA A 38 1.85 -4.95 -7.62
CA ALA A 38 1.26 -3.62 -7.44
C ALA A 38 2.17 -2.71 -6.61
N ALA A 39 2.73 -3.23 -5.50
CA ALA A 39 3.67 -2.49 -4.66
C ALA A 39 4.97 -2.11 -5.38
N LEU A 40 5.44 -2.93 -6.34
CA LEU A 40 6.60 -2.61 -7.18
C LEU A 40 6.29 -1.53 -8.22
N GLU A 41 5.11 -1.61 -8.84
CA GLU A 41 4.65 -0.67 -9.88
C GLU A 41 4.33 0.73 -9.33
N SER A 42 3.86 0.85 -8.07
CA SER A 42 3.43 2.14 -7.52
C SER A 42 4.56 3.15 -7.25
N ALA A 43 5.80 2.68 -7.09
CA ALA A 43 6.97 3.50 -6.70
C ALA A 43 6.77 4.36 -5.42
N GLU A 44 5.78 4.02 -4.59
CA GLU A 44 5.46 4.75 -3.37
C GLU A 44 6.45 4.49 -2.23
N PRO A 45 6.50 5.37 -1.21
CA PRO A 45 7.15 5.08 0.06
C PRO A 45 6.65 3.78 0.71
N VAL A 46 7.49 3.14 1.52
CA VAL A 46 7.20 1.83 2.14
C VAL A 46 5.88 1.83 2.91
N ALA A 47 5.62 2.86 3.72
CA ALA A 47 4.43 2.92 4.53
C ALA A 47 3.14 3.07 3.69
N ALA A 48 3.15 3.91 2.66
CA ALA A 48 2.05 4.04 1.71
C ALA A 48 1.77 2.72 0.97
N ALA A 49 2.82 2.07 0.45
CA ALA A 49 2.70 0.76 -0.18
C ALA A 49 2.16 -0.31 0.79
N ALA A 50 2.56 -0.26 2.07
CA ALA A 50 2.10 -1.19 3.09
C ALA A 50 0.63 -0.97 3.45
N GLN A 51 0.16 0.27 3.48
CA GLN A 51 -1.25 0.59 3.72
C GLN A 51 -2.15 0.01 2.62
N ARG A 52 -1.68 0.02 1.37
CA ARG A 52 -2.44 -0.48 0.21
C ARG A 52 -2.33 -1.99 0.01
N HIS A 53 -1.14 -2.54 0.19
CA HIS A 53 -0.79 -3.90 -0.28
C HIS A 53 -0.32 -4.84 0.85
N GLY A 54 -0.22 -4.33 2.07
CA GLY A 54 0.26 -5.06 3.24
C GLY A 54 1.77 -4.96 3.43
N ALA A 55 2.21 -5.16 4.68
CA ALA A 55 3.60 -5.03 5.10
C ALA A 55 4.55 -5.92 4.28
N ASP A 56 4.19 -7.19 4.06
CA ASP A 56 5.02 -8.14 3.32
C ASP A 56 5.28 -7.70 1.88
N ALA A 57 4.26 -7.19 1.18
CA ALA A 57 4.39 -6.76 -0.20
C ALA A 57 5.26 -5.50 -0.30
N ALA A 58 5.06 -4.53 0.58
CA ALA A 58 5.86 -3.31 0.63
C ALA A 58 7.33 -3.59 0.96
N ARG A 59 7.57 -4.48 1.94
CA ARG A 59 8.90 -4.94 2.32
C ARG A 59 9.60 -5.64 1.15
N ASP A 60 8.93 -6.60 0.53
CA ASP A 60 9.47 -7.37 -0.60
C ASP A 60 9.77 -6.43 -1.78
N ALA A 61 8.90 -5.46 -2.07
CA ALA A 61 9.13 -4.45 -3.11
C ALA A 61 10.36 -3.58 -2.83
N ALA A 62 10.53 -3.10 -1.59
CA ALA A 62 11.69 -2.30 -1.20
C ALA A 62 13.00 -3.10 -1.30
N LEU A 63 13.00 -4.38 -0.89
CA LEU A 63 14.16 -5.26 -1.01
C LEU A 63 14.53 -5.53 -2.48
N ILE A 64 13.54 -5.71 -3.36
CA ILE A 64 13.76 -5.87 -4.80
C ILE A 64 14.37 -4.60 -5.40
N ARG A 65 13.82 -3.42 -5.09
CA ARG A 65 14.38 -2.13 -5.54
C ARG A 65 15.81 -1.91 -5.04
N ALA A 66 16.11 -2.31 -3.80
CA ALA A 66 17.46 -2.24 -3.25
C ALA A 66 18.43 -3.15 -4.00
N ALA A 67 18.00 -4.35 -4.40
CA ALA A 67 18.79 -5.23 -5.26
C ALA A 67 19.04 -4.64 -6.67
N GLN A 68 18.19 -3.72 -7.12
CA GLN A 68 18.33 -2.97 -8.37
C GLN A 68 19.11 -1.65 -8.20
N GLY A 69 19.62 -1.35 -6.99
CA GLY A 69 20.48 -0.19 -6.72
C GLY A 69 19.84 0.95 -5.93
N ALA A 70 18.57 0.85 -5.54
CA ALA A 70 17.95 1.84 -4.66
C ALA A 70 18.49 1.78 -3.22
N ALA A 71 18.44 2.89 -2.50
CA ALA A 71 18.76 2.90 -1.08
C ALA A 71 17.67 2.18 -0.28
N LEU A 72 18.07 1.24 0.58
CA LEU A 72 17.14 0.60 1.52
C LEU A 72 17.07 1.41 2.81
N PRO A 73 15.88 1.89 3.23
CA PRO A 73 15.76 2.64 4.48
C PRO A 73 16.05 1.73 5.69
N PRO A 74 16.80 2.21 6.70
CA PRO A 74 17.05 1.44 7.92
C PRO A 74 15.77 1.19 8.73
N SER A 75 14.75 2.03 8.54
CA SER A 75 13.42 1.92 9.15
C SER A 75 12.46 1.01 8.38
N LEU A 76 12.91 0.23 7.40
CA LEU A 76 12.07 -0.58 6.50
C LEU A 76 10.95 -1.34 7.23
N GLU A 77 11.29 -2.12 8.24
CA GLU A 77 10.33 -2.96 8.96
C GLU A 77 9.32 -2.11 9.76
N ALA A 78 9.79 -1.02 10.37
CA ALA A 78 8.95 -0.10 11.14
C ALA A 78 7.97 0.65 10.22
N GLU A 79 8.42 1.10 9.06
CA GLU A 79 7.59 1.76 8.05
C GLU A 79 6.54 0.82 7.46
N ALA A 80 6.94 -0.43 7.17
CA ALA A 80 6.03 -1.45 6.66
C ALA A 80 4.94 -1.79 7.68
N LEU A 81 5.30 -1.93 8.96
CA LEU A 81 4.34 -2.16 10.03
C LEU A 81 3.42 -0.95 10.23
N ARG A 82 3.99 0.26 10.33
CA ARG A 82 3.26 1.52 10.48
C ARG A 82 2.19 1.67 9.41
N GLY A 83 2.55 1.46 8.14
CA GLY A 83 1.61 1.55 7.04
C GLY A 83 0.52 0.48 7.07
N ALA A 84 0.88 -0.78 7.38
CA ALA A 84 -0.07 -1.88 7.44
C ALA A 84 -1.09 -1.74 8.59
N GLU A 85 -0.70 -1.11 9.70
CA GLU A 85 -1.56 -0.83 10.85
C GLU A 85 -2.32 0.51 10.72
N ALA A 86 -1.97 1.35 9.74
CA ALA A 86 -2.59 2.65 9.56
C ALA A 86 -4.08 2.51 9.20
N ALA A 87 -4.94 3.00 10.10
CA ALA A 87 -6.39 2.99 9.92
C ALA A 87 -6.89 4.33 9.35
N PHE A 88 -7.51 4.29 8.17
CA PHE A 88 -8.11 5.46 7.55
C PHE A 88 -9.26 6.01 8.43
N PRO A 89 -9.25 7.29 8.82
CA PRO A 89 -10.10 7.77 9.90
C PRO A 89 -11.51 8.22 9.46
N VAL A 90 -11.80 8.26 8.15
CA VAL A 90 -13.09 8.70 7.61
C VAL A 90 -13.96 7.53 7.18
N ARG A 91 -15.25 7.58 7.52
CA ARG A 91 -16.26 6.57 7.18
C ARG A 91 -17.34 7.17 6.27
N ALA A 92 -18.08 6.32 5.56
CA ALA A 92 -19.18 6.75 4.70
C ALA A 92 -20.24 7.60 5.43
N ALA A 93 -20.51 7.31 6.71
CA ALA A 93 -21.44 8.08 7.53
C ALA A 93 -21.01 9.54 7.71
N ASP A 94 -19.69 9.81 7.74
CA ASP A 94 -19.16 11.16 7.89
C ASP A 94 -19.43 12.01 6.63
N LEU A 95 -19.30 11.39 5.45
CA LEU A 95 -19.61 12.01 4.17
C LEU A 95 -21.12 12.22 4.01
N ALA A 96 -21.94 11.27 4.45
CA ALA A 96 -23.40 11.42 4.43
C ALA A 96 -23.85 12.62 5.30
N ALA A 97 -23.22 12.83 6.46
CA ALA A 97 -23.47 14.00 7.31
C ALA A 97 -23.05 15.33 6.67
N ARG A 98 -22.08 15.30 5.74
CA ARG A 98 -21.67 16.45 4.92
C ARG A 98 -22.50 16.60 3.63
N GLY A 99 -23.57 15.81 3.46
CA GLY A 99 -24.48 15.92 2.31
C GLY A 99 -24.03 15.20 1.03
N VAL A 100 -22.98 14.38 1.09
CA VAL A 100 -22.54 13.58 -0.07
C VAL A 100 -23.56 12.49 -0.35
N ALA A 101 -24.04 12.44 -1.60
CA ALA A 101 -24.98 11.42 -2.06
C ALA A 101 -24.37 10.01 -1.99
N GLY A 102 -25.20 9.03 -1.64
CA GLY A 102 -24.81 7.62 -1.59
C GLY A 102 -24.44 7.03 -2.97
N GLY A 103 -23.95 5.79 -2.96
CA GLY A 103 -23.60 5.07 -4.19
C GLY A 103 -22.21 5.40 -4.74
N PRO A 104 -22.01 5.41 -6.06
CA PRO A 104 -20.68 5.61 -6.67
C PRO A 104 -19.99 6.92 -6.26
N ALA A 105 -20.75 8.00 -6.06
CA ALA A 105 -20.21 9.29 -5.64
C ALA A 105 -19.56 9.21 -4.24
N MET A 106 -20.22 8.54 -3.29
CA MET A 106 -19.67 8.26 -1.96
C MET A 106 -18.36 7.47 -2.03
N GLY A 107 -18.33 6.41 -2.86
CA GLY A 107 -17.13 5.60 -3.06
C GLY A 107 -15.97 6.41 -3.63
N ALA A 108 -16.23 7.25 -4.63
CA ALA A 108 -15.23 8.12 -5.24
C ALA A 108 -14.69 9.16 -4.24
N ALA A 109 -15.55 9.76 -3.43
CA ALA A 109 -15.15 10.71 -2.40
C ALA A 109 -14.30 10.04 -1.30
N LEU A 110 -14.67 8.85 -0.83
CA LEU A 110 -13.85 8.08 0.12
C LEU A 110 -12.49 7.71 -0.45
N ALA A 111 -12.43 7.33 -1.73
CA ALA A 111 -11.19 7.03 -2.41
C ALA A 111 -10.30 8.28 -2.49
N ALA A 112 -10.85 9.42 -2.94
CA ALA A 112 -10.11 10.68 -3.02
C ALA A 112 -9.54 11.14 -1.67
N LEU A 113 -10.33 11.02 -0.59
CA LEU A 113 -9.85 11.35 0.76
C LEU A 113 -8.78 10.38 1.25
N ARG A 114 -8.90 9.09 0.93
CA ARG A 114 -7.86 8.11 1.25
C ARG A 114 -6.55 8.44 0.52
N GLU A 115 -6.62 8.85 -0.74
CA GLU A 115 -5.44 9.30 -1.49
C GLU A 115 -4.80 10.52 -0.83
N LYS A 116 -5.58 11.54 -0.45
CA LYS A 116 -5.07 12.71 0.28
C LYS A 116 -4.40 12.30 1.60
N TRP A 117 -5.02 11.37 2.33
CA TRP A 117 -4.49 10.87 3.60
C TRP A 117 -3.17 10.11 3.43
N ILE A 118 -3.08 9.21 2.46
CA ILE A 118 -1.83 8.47 2.14
C ILE A 118 -0.74 9.45 1.68
N ALA A 119 -1.08 10.40 0.81
CA ALA A 119 -0.15 11.42 0.32
C ALA A 119 0.39 12.32 1.43
N SER A 120 -0.37 12.52 2.52
CA SER A 120 0.06 13.24 3.72
C SER A 120 0.92 12.41 4.68
N ASP A 121 1.34 11.20 4.29
CA ASP A 121 2.00 10.22 5.15
C ASP A 121 1.19 9.93 6.45
N PHE A 122 -0.13 9.83 6.28
CA PHE A 122 -1.11 9.59 7.34
C PHE A 122 -1.26 10.71 8.38
N ALA A 123 -0.71 11.90 8.13
CA ALA A 123 -0.76 13.02 9.06
C ALA A 123 -2.14 13.67 9.19
N LEU A 124 -2.97 13.63 8.14
CA LEU A 124 -4.29 14.24 8.18
C LEU A 124 -5.25 13.44 9.05
N ASP A 125 -5.87 14.11 10.03
CA ASP A 125 -6.91 13.53 10.85
C ASP A 125 -8.28 13.55 10.15
N ARG A 126 -9.30 13.01 10.83
CA ARG A 126 -10.67 12.97 10.33
C ARG A 126 -11.21 14.37 10.00
N ALA A 127 -10.93 15.37 10.83
CA ALA A 127 -11.48 16.71 10.64
C ALA A 127 -10.86 17.37 9.41
N ALA A 128 -9.52 17.36 9.32
CA ALA A 128 -8.78 17.92 8.20
C ALA A 128 -9.16 17.26 6.86
N LEU A 129 -9.41 15.94 6.84
CA LEU A 129 -9.88 15.25 5.65
C LEU A 129 -11.30 15.65 5.24
N LEU A 130 -12.21 15.83 6.19
CA LEU A 130 -13.59 16.24 5.89
C LEU A 130 -13.67 17.69 5.43
N ASP A 131 -12.83 18.57 5.97
CA ASP A 131 -12.79 19.97 5.54
C ASP A 131 -12.21 20.09 4.11
N ALA A 132 -11.34 19.15 3.71
CA ALA A 132 -10.82 19.05 2.35
C ALA A 132 -11.85 18.57 1.30
N LEU A 133 -13.11 18.32 1.68
CA LEU A 133 -14.25 18.08 0.78
C LEU A 133 -14.99 19.37 0.39
N GLU A 134 -14.85 20.45 1.18
CA GLU A 134 -15.63 21.69 1.04
C GLU A 134 -14.95 22.74 0.15
N GLY A 135 -13.71 22.48 -0.27
CA GLY A 135 -12.96 23.28 -1.25
C GLY A 135 -12.79 22.56 -2.57
#